data_AF-A0A2T5HMF7-F1
#
_entry.id   AF-A0A2T5HMF7-F1
#
_cell.length_a   1.000
_cell.length_b   1.000
_cell.length_c   1.000
_cell.angle_alpha   90.00
_cell.angle_beta   90.00
_cell.angle_gamma   90.00
#
_symmetry.space_group_name_H-M   'P 1'
#
loop_
_entity.id
_entity.type
_entity.pdbx_description
1 polymer ?
#
loop_
_entity_poly.entity_id
_entity_poly.type
_entity_poly.pdbx_seq_one_letter_code
_entity_poly.pdbx_strand_id
1 'polypeptide(L)' 'MLSDKEIKVLECFIGDECEHIGKVSRIGPKTWHALEDKGLIERCENDEGYRITEAGKAAIK' A
#
# COMPACT_ATOMS: atom_id res chain seq x y z
N MET A 1 -4.28 -2.51 15.44
CA MET A 1 -4.52 -1.11 15.02
C MET A 1 -3.38 -0.68 14.12
N LEU A 2 -3.68 0.01 13.02
CA LEU A 2 -2.67 0.60 12.13
C LEU A 2 -2.10 1.88 12.75
N SER A 3 -0.83 2.16 12.48
CA SER A 3 -0.21 3.44 12.81
C SER A 3 -0.62 4.52 11.82
N ASP A 4 -0.56 5.79 12.23
CA ASP A 4 -0.82 6.95 11.35
C ASP A 4 0.06 6.94 10.09
N LYS A 5 1.27 6.38 10.20
CA LYS A 5 2.18 6.23 9.06
C LYS A 5 1.67 5.20 8.06
N GLU A 6 1.12 4.09 8.53
CA GLU A 6 0.55 3.04 7.68
C GLU A 6 -0.73 3.50 6.99
N ILE A 7 -1.59 4.23 7.71
CA ILE A 7 -2.80 4.83 7.14
C ILE A 7 -2.41 5.79 6.01
N LYS A 8 -1.46 6.70 6.24
CA LYS A 8 -0.96 7.62 5.19
C LYS A 8 -0.38 6.91 3.98
N VAL A 9 0.28 5.77 4.17
CA VAL A 9 0.78 4.95 3.05
C VAL A 9 -0.39 4.36 2.27
N LEU A 10 -1.37 3.77 2.94
CA LEU A 10 -2.57 3.22 2.31
C LEU A 10 -3.36 4.30 1.56
N GLU A 11 -3.43 5.51 2.10
CA GLU A 11 -4.04 6.66 1.43
C GLU A 11 -3.33 7.05 0.12
N CYS A 12 -2.01 6.81 0.01
CA CYS A 12 -1.25 7.02 -1.23
C CYS A 12 -1.59 5.99 -2.32
N PHE A 13 -2.24 4.88 -1.96
CA PHE A 13 -2.69 3.83 -2.86
C PHE A 13 -4.19 3.92 -3.20
N ILE A 14 -4.88 5.03 -2.89
CA ILE A 14 -6.32 5.24 -3.22
C ILE A 14 -6.49 5.53 -4.72
N GLY A 15 -6.07 4.58 -5.55
CA GLY A 15 -6.43 4.42 -6.95
C GLY A 15 -6.57 2.92 -7.20
N ASP A 16 -7.54 2.50 -8.02
CA ASP A 16 -7.64 1.10 -8.46
C ASP A 16 -6.51 0.70 -9.43
N GLU A 17 -5.68 1.67 -9.81
CA GLU A 17 -4.57 1.51 -10.73
C GLU A 17 -3.29 1.12 -9.98
N CYS A 18 -2.47 0.29 -10.62
CA CYS A 18 -1.20 -0.13 -10.08
C CYS A 18 -0.29 1.09 -9.86
N GLU A 19 0.01 1.44 -8.60
CA GLU A 19 0.86 2.58 -8.30
C GLU A 19 2.32 2.15 -8.18
N HIS A 20 3.20 2.85 -8.92
CA HIS A 20 4.62 2.57 -8.95
C HIS A 20 5.27 2.76 -7.58
N ILE A 21 6.12 1.81 -7.19
CA ILE A 21 6.92 1.86 -5.94
C ILE A 21 7.69 3.18 -5.84
N GLY A 22 8.05 3.83 -6.95
CA GLY A 22 8.71 5.14 -6.98
C GLY A 22 8.00 6.22 -6.15
N LYS A 23 6.66 6.32 -6.19
CA LYS A 23 5.90 7.26 -5.35
C LYS A 23 5.94 6.86 -3.86
N VAL A 24 5.86 5.55 -3.60
CA VAL A 24 5.77 4.94 -2.26
C VAL A 24 7.14 4.87 -1.56
N SER A 25 8.22 4.80 -2.33
CA SER A 25 9.60 4.60 -1.87
C SER A 25 10.08 5.72 -0.94
N ARG A 26 9.49 6.92 -1.05
CA ARG A 26 9.72 8.05 -0.14
C ARG A 26 9.28 7.77 1.30
N ILE A 27 8.42 6.77 1.51
CA ILE A 27 7.87 6.41 2.83
C ILE A 27 8.70 5.30 3.53
N GLY A 28 9.68 4.75 2.81
CA GLY A 28 10.68 3.80 3.31
C GLY A 28 10.28 2.33 3.12
N PRO A 29 11.21 1.46 2.70
CA PRO A 29 10.94 0.08 2.25
C PRO A 29 10.24 -0.80 3.29
N LYS A 30 10.54 -0.60 4.58
CA LYS A 30 9.96 -1.41 5.67
C LYS A 30 8.44 -1.24 5.83
N THR A 31 7.89 -0.10 5.41
CA THR A 31 6.49 0.25 5.72
C THR A 31 5.51 -0.44 4.77
N TRP A 32 5.81 -0.49 3.47
CA TRP A 32 4.91 -1.14 2.51
C TRP A 32 5.04 -2.67 2.52
N HIS A 33 6.22 -3.24 2.79
CA HIS A 33 6.34 -4.67 3.07
C HIS A 33 5.46 -5.12 4.25
N ALA A 34 5.38 -4.31 5.31
CA ALA A 34 4.50 -4.62 6.43
C ALA A 34 3.00 -4.55 6.06
N LEU A 35 2.62 -3.76 5.06
CA LEU A 35 1.26 -3.69 4.54
C LEU A 35 0.94 -4.84 3.58
N GLU A 36 1.93 -5.28 2.79
CA GLU A 36 1.90 -6.47 1.94
C GLU A 36 1.72 -7.73 2.81
N ASP A 37 2.53 -7.89 3.85
CA ASP A 37 2.43 -9.00 4.81
C ASP A 37 1.06 -9.05 5.53
N LYS A 38 0.41 -7.89 5.68
CA LYS A 38 -0.94 -7.78 6.27
C LYS A 38 -2.07 -8.00 5.25
N GLY A 39 -1.75 -8.19 3.97
CA GLY A 39 -2.72 -8.34 2.89
C GLY A 39 -3.50 -7.06 2.57
N LEU A 40 -2.99 -5.89 2.96
CA LEU A 40 -3.64 -4.60 2.74
C LEU A 40 -3.26 -3.97 1.39
N ILE A 41 -2.11 -4.39 0.85
CA ILE A 41 -1.68 -4.10 -0.52
C ILE A 41 -1.18 -5.40 -1.16
N GLU A 42 -1.17 -5.46 -2.49
CA GLU A 42 -0.65 -6.59 -3.24
C GLU A 42 0.17 -6.13 -4.45
N ARG A 43 1.10 -6.98 -4.89
CA ARG A 43 1.92 -6.71 -6.09
C ARG A 43 1.07 -6.82 -7.34
N CYS A 44 1.32 -5.93 -8.29
CA CYS A 44 0.74 -6.06 -9.63
C CYS A 44 1.51 -7.10 -10.45
N GLU A 45 0.83 -7.76 -11.39
CA GLU A 45 1.37 -8.85 -12.23
C GLU A 45 2.60 -8.44 -13.06
N ASN A 46 2.80 -7.14 -13.31
CA ASN A 46 3.89 -6.61 -14.13
C ASN A 46 5.11 -6.16 -13.31
N ASP A 47 5.19 -6.48 -12.01
CA ASP A 47 6.29 -6.13 -11.08
C ASP A 47 6.56 -4.62 -10.88
N GLU A 48 5.82 -3.72 -11.51
CA GLU A 48 6.12 -2.28 -11.44
C GLU A 48 5.51 -1.54 -10.24
N GLY A 49 4.69 -2.20 -9.41
CA GLY A 49 3.93 -1.48 -8.37
C GLY A 49 3.17 -2.33 -7.37
N TYR A 50 2.45 -1.63 -6.49
CA TYR A 50 1.49 -2.20 -5.56
C TYR A 50 0.12 -1.56 -5.78
N ARG A 51 -0.93 -2.32 -5.51
CA ARG A 51 -2.31 -1.81 -5.42
C ARG A 51 -2.88 -2.08 -4.05
N ILE A 52 -3.81 -1.23 -3.61
CA ILE A 52 -4.55 -1.45 -2.37
C ILE A 52 -5.58 -2.58 -2.56
N THR A 53 -5.69 -3.47 -1.58
CA THR A 53 -6.72 -4.51 -1.58
C THR A 53 -8.03 -3.98 -0.99
N GLU A 54 -9.13 -4.72 -1.14
CA GLU A 54 -10.39 -4.39 -0.46
C GLU A 54 -10.24 -4.36 1.07
N ALA A 55 -9.37 -5.21 1.62
CA ALA A 55 -9.03 -5.18 3.05
C ALA A 55 -8.26 -3.90 3.43
N GLY A 56 -7.34 -3.45 2.57
CA GLY A 56 -6.66 -2.16 2.72
C GLY A 56 -7.63 -0.99 2.71
N LYS A 57 -8.56 -0.95 1.75
CA LYS A 57 -9.60 0.08 1.66
C LYS A 57 -10.49 0.12 2.91
N ALA A 58 -10.85 -1.04 3.44
CA ALA A 58 -11.64 -1.14 4.68
C ALA A 58 -10.87 -0.70 5.93
N ALA A 59 -9.54 -0.86 5.94
CA ALA A 59 -8.69 -0.54 7.09
C ALA A 59 -8.38 0.97 7.25
N ILE A 60 -8.70 1.79 6.24
CA ILE A 60 -8.59 3.26 6.31
C ILE A 60 -9.81 3.89 7.06
N LYS A 61 -10.91 3.14 7.23
CA LYS A 61 -12.18 3.63 7.78
C LYS A 61 -12.28 3.63 9.31
#